data_AF-A0A358XMP7-F1
#
_entry.id   AF-A0A358XMP7-F1
#
_cell.length_a   1.000
_cell.length_b   1.000
_cell.length_c   1.000
_cell.angle_alpha   90.00
_cell.angle_beta   90.00
_cell.angle_gamma   90.00
#
_symmetry.space_group_name_H-M   'P 1'
#
loop_
_entity.id
_entity.type
_entity.pdbx_description
1 polymer ?
#
loop_
_entity_poly.entity_id
_entity_poly.type
_entity_poly.pdbx_seq_one_letter_code
_entity_poly.pdbx_strand_id
1 'polypeptide(L)'
;MLRSGFDQQLAFKDSFINSMVMMFCCYGMSSALNFYTPQPREIWKVLIIGLIMGAISIALSRFLMSYFIQSTFTPLLDLTLPYRGIVNFLILTSVAIINIVWNIQEDNINNIKRKQESENLLREAELYNLRQQLQPHFLFNSLNSIIALIGANPDEARNMTFQLSDFLRGTLRKENNQIITLEEELDHLQLYLDIEKVRFGHRLNTSISSSEEIFNNRLPAMIIQPLVENAIKHG
;
A
#
# COMPACT_ATOMS: atom_id res chain seq x y z
N MET A 1 52.47 34.00 23.99
CA MET A 1 53.21 33.56 22.79
C MET A 1 53.23 32.04 22.75
N LEU A 2 52.37 31.41 21.95
CA LEU A 2 52.51 29.98 21.63
C LEU A 2 53.66 29.82 20.63
N ARG A 3 54.40 28.72 20.77
CA ARG A 3 55.77 28.44 20.31
C ARG A 3 55.99 28.38 18.78
N SER A 4 55.08 28.95 17.99
CA SER A 4 55.08 28.89 16.53
C SER A 4 54.90 30.25 15.82
N GLY A 5 54.74 31.37 16.54
CA GLY A 5 54.72 32.70 15.91
C GLY A 5 53.46 33.00 15.07
N PHE A 6 52.34 32.35 15.36
CA PHE A 6 51.07 32.56 14.65
C PHE A 6 50.20 33.63 15.31
N ASP A 7 49.60 34.48 14.48
CA ASP A 7 48.54 35.40 14.88
C ASP A 7 47.22 34.64 15.09
N GLN A 8 46.71 34.64 16.32
CA GLN A 8 45.46 33.96 16.70
C GLN A 8 44.25 34.54 15.96
N GLN A 9 44.24 35.84 15.65
CA GLN A 9 43.13 36.47 14.93
C GLN A 9 43.05 35.97 13.49
N LEU A 10 44.20 35.68 12.88
CA LEU A 10 44.30 35.16 11.52
C LEU A 10 43.77 33.73 11.42
N ALA A 11 44.16 32.85 12.36
CA ALA A 11 43.70 31.47 12.40
C ALA A 11 42.18 31.38 12.60
N PHE A 12 41.61 32.29 13.40
CA PHE A 12 40.16 32.37 13.59
C PHE A 12 39.44 32.77 12.30
N LYS A 13 39.94 33.77 11.57
CA LYS A 13 39.36 34.20 10.29
C LYS A 13 39.40 33.09 9.23
N ASP A 14 40.50 32.35 9.13
CA ASP A 14 40.63 31.20 8.22
C ASP A 14 39.61 30.09 8.53
N SER A 15 39.52 29.69 9.81
CA SER A 15 38.56 28.67 10.24
C SER A 15 37.12 29.11 9.97
N PHE A 16 36.80 30.38 10.19
CA PHE A 16 35.47 30.93 9.95
C PHE A 16 35.08 30.88 8.47
N ILE A 17 35.96 31.35 7.58
CA ILE A 17 35.73 31.33 6.12
C ILE A 17 35.52 29.89 5.64
N ASN A 18 36.42 28.97 6.01
CA ASN A 18 36.33 27.57 5.59
C ASN A 18 35.04 26.91 6.11
N SER A 19 34.64 27.19 7.35
CA SER A 19 33.41 26.64 7.94
C SER A 19 32.15 27.14 7.23
N MET A 20 32.10 28.44 6.86
CA MET A 20 30.98 28.98 6.10
C MET A 20 30.89 28.36 4.70
N VAL A 21 32.00 28.30 3.97
CA VAL A 21 32.03 27.67 2.64
C VAL A 21 31.57 26.21 2.72
N MET A 22 32.05 25.48 3.72
CA MET A 22 31.68 24.08 3.91
C MET A 22 30.18 23.91 4.23
N MET A 23 29.61 24.80 5.04
CA MET A 23 28.17 24.80 5.32
C MET A 23 27.34 24.97 4.05
N PHE A 24 27.72 25.90 3.17
CA PHE A 24 27.05 26.10 1.88
C PHE A 24 27.18 24.89 0.96
N CYS A 25 28.36 24.26 0.89
CA CYS A 25 28.55 23.05 0.09
C CYS A 25 27.72 21.88 0.62
N CYS A 26 27.66 21.66 1.94
CA CYS A 26 26.82 20.64 2.55
C CYS A 26 25.33 20.87 2.26
N TYR A 27 24.87 22.12 2.38
CA TYR A 27 23.49 22.49 2.07
C TYR A 27 23.17 22.26 0.59
N GLY A 28 24.05 22.68 -0.32
CA GLY A 28 23.89 22.45 -1.76
C GLY A 28 23.84 20.97 -2.12
N MET A 29 24.69 20.14 -1.49
CA MET A 29 24.69 18.69 -1.68
C MET A 29 23.38 18.05 -1.21
N SER A 30 22.92 18.39 -0.01
CA SER A 30 21.64 17.88 0.52
C SER A 30 20.46 18.33 -0.35
N SER A 31 20.44 19.60 -0.78
CA SER A 31 19.41 20.12 -1.69
C SER A 31 19.40 19.37 -3.03
N ALA A 32 20.56 19.14 -3.64
CA ALA A 32 20.64 18.39 -4.90
C ALA A 32 20.13 16.95 -4.77
N LEU A 33 20.43 16.27 -3.65
CA LEU A 33 19.99 14.90 -3.39
C LEU A 33 18.51 14.79 -3.04
N ASN A 34 17.87 15.87 -2.57
CA ASN A 34 16.40 15.89 -2.41
C ASN A 34 15.67 15.84 -3.76
N PHE A 35 16.29 16.33 -4.84
CA PHE A 35 15.72 16.27 -6.20
C PHE A 35 16.19 15.06 -7.00
N TYR A 36 17.23 14.35 -6.53
CA TYR A 36 17.79 13.20 -7.21
C TYR A 36 18.14 12.09 -6.21
N THR A 37 17.34 11.03 -6.19
CA THR A 37 17.65 9.80 -5.44
C THR A 37 18.47 8.86 -6.34
N PRO A 38 19.79 8.70 -6.07
CA PRO A 38 20.64 7.86 -6.89
C PRO A 38 20.26 6.39 -6.73
N GLN A 39 20.15 5.66 -7.85
CA GLN A 39 20.03 4.21 -7.78
C GLN A 39 21.34 3.59 -7.25
N PRO A 40 21.32 2.37 -6.68
CA PRO A 40 22.54 1.71 -6.19
C PRO A 40 23.66 1.61 -7.23
N ARG A 41 23.31 1.51 -8.52
CA ARG A 41 24.26 1.48 -9.64
C ARG A 41 24.90 2.84 -9.95
N GLU A 42 24.32 3.92 -9.46
CA GLU A 42 24.71 5.30 -9.77
C GLU A 42 25.45 6.00 -8.62
N ILE A 43 25.75 5.30 -7.52
CA ILE A 43 26.47 5.84 -6.34
C ILE A 43 27.81 6.51 -6.74
N TRP A 44 28.49 6.00 -7.77
CA TRP A 44 29.70 6.62 -8.30
C TRP A 44 29.51 8.08 -8.73
N LYS A 45 28.32 8.46 -9.24
CA LYS A 45 28.01 9.85 -9.61
C LYS A 45 28.00 10.76 -8.37
N VAL A 46 27.54 10.27 -7.23
CA VAL A 46 27.53 11.01 -5.95
C VAL A 46 28.96 11.28 -5.47
N LEU A 47 29.85 10.29 -5.61
CA LEU A 47 31.27 10.46 -5.30
C LEU A 47 31.93 11.51 -6.20
N ILE A 48 31.60 11.53 -7.49
CA ILE A 48 32.08 12.55 -8.44
C ILE A 48 31.58 13.94 -8.05
N ILE A 49 30.29 14.09 -7.72
CA ILE A 49 29.73 15.37 -7.26
C ILE A 49 30.42 15.83 -5.97
N GLY A 50 30.66 14.92 -5.02
CA GLY A 50 31.40 15.22 -3.79
C GLY A 50 32.83 15.69 -4.06
N LEU A 51 33.54 15.07 -5.00
CA LEU A 51 34.87 15.53 -5.43
C LEU A 51 34.83 16.93 -6.06
N ILE A 52 33.87 17.18 -6.95
CA ILE A 52 33.70 18.48 -7.62
C ILE A 52 33.38 19.57 -6.59
N MET A 53 32.41 19.34 -5.71
CA MET A 53 32.05 20.29 -4.65
C MET A 53 33.19 20.50 -3.66
N GLY A 54 33.97 19.45 -3.34
CA GLY A 54 35.17 19.58 -2.53
C GLY A 54 36.24 20.47 -3.17
N ALA A 55 36.50 20.30 -4.47
CA ALA A 55 37.42 21.14 -5.23
C ALA A 55 36.93 22.61 -5.29
N ILE A 56 35.63 22.82 -5.51
CA ILE A 56 35.00 24.15 -5.49
C ILE A 56 35.15 24.79 -4.11
N SER A 57 34.90 24.04 -3.03
CA SER A 57 35.05 24.51 -1.65
C SER A 57 36.46 25.00 -1.35
N ILE A 58 37.48 24.24 -1.78
CA ILE A 58 38.89 24.62 -1.63
C ILE A 58 39.21 25.87 -2.44
N ALA A 59 38.80 25.92 -3.72
CA ALA A 59 39.06 27.05 -4.60
C ALA A 59 38.40 28.35 -4.09
N LEU A 60 37.15 28.26 -3.63
CA LEU A 60 36.41 29.37 -3.06
C LEU A 60 37.03 29.84 -1.74
N SER A 61 37.42 28.91 -0.87
CA SER A 61 38.11 29.24 0.38
C SER A 61 39.44 29.95 0.10
N ARG A 62 40.24 29.48 -0.86
CA ARG A 62 41.49 30.14 -1.28
C ARG A 62 41.24 31.55 -1.82
N PHE A 63 40.22 31.71 -2.66
CA PHE A 63 39.85 33.01 -3.22
C PHE A 63 39.43 34.00 -2.13
N LEU A 64 38.54 33.59 -1.21
CA LEU A 64 38.07 34.43 -0.10
C LEU A 64 39.22 34.80 0.84
N MET A 65 40.11 33.86 1.16
CA MET A 65 41.31 34.12 1.96
C MET A 65 42.21 35.17 1.27
N SER A 66 42.47 35.04 -0.04
CA SER A 66 43.27 36.02 -0.79
C SER A 66 42.64 37.41 -0.79
N TYR A 67 41.31 37.50 -0.85
CA TYR A 67 40.58 38.76 -0.90
C TYR A 67 40.52 39.46 0.47
N PHE A 68 40.18 38.73 1.54
CA PHE A 68 39.91 39.31 2.86
C PHE A 68 41.13 39.47 3.76
N ILE A 69 42.16 38.64 3.58
CA ILE A 69 43.25 38.53 4.56
C ILE A 69 44.56 39.12 4.04
N GLN A 70 44.73 39.32 2.73
CA GLN A 70 45.81 40.12 2.10
C GLN A 70 47.23 39.88 2.68
N SER A 71 47.52 38.68 3.19
CA SER A 71 48.73 38.39 3.98
C SER A 71 49.68 37.40 3.29
N THR A 72 50.96 37.46 3.69
CA THR A 72 52.14 36.66 3.28
C THR A 72 52.02 35.14 3.55
N PHE A 73 50.82 34.63 3.79
CA PHE A 73 50.55 33.28 4.30
C PHE A 73 50.20 32.24 3.23
N THR A 74 50.58 32.52 1.97
CA THR A 74 50.45 31.58 0.86
C THR A 74 51.15 30.22 1.07
N PRO A 75 52.33 30.11 1.75
CA PRO A 75 53.03 28.83 1.82
C PRO A 75 52.40 27.83 2.79
N LEU A 76 51.83 28.29 3.91
CA LEU A 76 51.20 27.38 4.89
C LEU A 76 49.83 26.90 4.41
N LEU A 77 49.09 27.77 3.73
CA LEU A 77 47.85 27.37 3.06
C LEU A 77 48.14 26.23 2.10
N ASP A 78 49.17 26.36 1.26
CA ASP A 78 49.55 25.33 0.29
C ASP A 78 49.94 23.98 0.95
N LEU A 79 50.54 24.01 2.15
CA LEU A 79 50.85 22.80 2.92
C LEU A 79 49.60 22.11 3.49
N THR A 80 48.57 22.87 3.85
CA THR A 80 47.33 22.33 4.46
C THR A 80 46.24 21.98 3.44
N LEU A 81 46.36 22.44 2.18
CA LEU A 81 45.45 22.14 1.08
C LEU A 81 45.11 20.65 0.89
N PRO A 82 46.06 19.70 0.84
CA PRO A 82 45.73 18.29 0.62
C PRO A 82 44.93 17.72 1.79
N TYR A 83 45.26 18.10 3.03
CA TYR A 83 44.52 17.68 4.21
C TYR A 83 43.08 18.23 4.21
N ARG A 84 42.90 19.52 3.87
CA ARG A 84 41.57 20.13 3.74
C ARG A 84 40.72 19.46 2.67
N GLY A 85 41.31 19.12 1.52
CA GLY A 85 40.59 18.42 0.46
C GLY A 85 40.09 17.05 0.88
N ILE A 86 40.92 16.28 1.59
CA ILE A 86 40.52 14.97 2.14
C ILE A 86 39.38 15.14 3.14
N VAL A 87 39.50 16.06 4.10
CA VAL A 87 38.47 16.29 5.12
C VAL A 87 37.15 16.76 4.50
N ASN A 88 37.20 17.72 3.56
CA ASN A 88 36.00 18.21 2.89
C ASN A 88 35.31 17.11 2.08
N PHE A 89 36.07 16.30 1.37
CA PHE A 89 35.53 15.16 0.63
C PHE A 89 34.85 14.14 1.57
N LEU A 90 35.51 13.77 2.68
CA LEU A 90 34.93 12.85 3.66
C LEU A 90 33.63 13.38 4.27
N ILE A 91 33.56 14.67 4.61
CA ILE A 91 32.33 15.26 5.16
C ILE A 91 31.22 15.29 4.10
N LEU A 92 31.49 15.74 2.88
CA LEU A 92 30.48 15.83 1.82
C LEU A 92 29.93 14.45 1.44
N THR A 93 30.80 13.43 1.34
CA THR A 93 30.36 12.05 1.10
C THR A 93 29.55 11.48 2.26
N SER A 94 29.93 11.78 3.51
CA SER A 94 29.17 11.35 4.69
C SER A 94 27.77 11.97 4.72
N VAL A 95 27.66 13.27 4.48
CA VAL A 95 26.36 13.97 4.36
C VAL A 95 25.52 13.38 3.23
N ALA A 96 26.15 13.10 2.08
CA ALA A 96 25.46 12.48 0.95
C ALA A 96 24.91 11.10 1.28
N ILE A 97 25.71 10.23 1.93
CA ILE A 97 25.28 8.90 2.37
C ILE A 97 24.11 9.01 3.34
N ILE A 98 24.18 9.91 4.32
CA ILE A 98 23.09 10.11 5.30
C ILE A 98 21.80 10.52 4.60
N ASN A 99 21.85 11.48 3.66
CA ASN A 99 20.67 11.90 2.91
C ASN A 99 20.08 10.76 2.06
N ILE A 100 20.93 9.98 1.38
CA ILE A 100 20.50 8.83 0.57
C ILE A 100 19.80 7.78 1.45
N VAL A 101 20.40 7.43 2.60
CA VAL A 101 19.81 6.46 3.53
C VAL A 101 18.47 6.95 4.06
N TRP A 102 18.37 8.25 4.42
CA TRP A 102 17.14 8.86 4.87
C TRP A 102 16.01 8.75 3.82
N ASN A 103 16.30 9.15 2.58
CA ASN A 103 15.33 9.09 1.48
C ASN A 103 14.89 7.64 1.19
N ILE A 104 15.82 6.69 1.16
CA ILE A 104 15.50 5.26 0.99
C ILE A 104 14.60 4.76 2.12
N GLN A 105 14.87 5.18 3.35
CA GLN A 105 14.07 4.78 4.51
C GLN A 105 12.64 5.35 4.43
N GLU A 106 12.50 6.62 4.04
CA GLU A 106 11.20 7.26 3.85
C GLU A 106 10.39 6.58 2.74
N ASP A 107 11.02 6.28 1.59
CA ASP A 107 10.40 5.54 0.50
C ASP A 107 9.94 4.14 0.94
N ASN A 108 10.77 3.42 1.72
CA ASN A 108 10.41 2.11 2.25
C ASN A 108 9.22 2.18 3.20
N ILE A 109 9.18 3.18 4.10
CA ILE A 109 8.05 3.39 5.02
C ILE A 109 6.77 3.66 4.22
N ASN A 110 6.84 4.52 3.20
CA ASN A 110 5.70 4.85 2.35
C ASN A 110 5.22 3.63 1.55
N ASN A 111 6.14 2.81 1.04
CA ASN A 111 5.80 1.57 0.34
C ASN A 111 5.15 0.53 1.26
N ILE A 112 5.65 0.39 2.50
CA ILE A 112 5.04 -0.49 3.50
C ILE A 112 3.62 -0.04 3.83
N LYS A 113 3.40 1.27 4.04
CA LYS A 113 2.06 1.83 4.29
C LYS A 113 1.10 1.56 3.13
N ARG A 114 1.51 1.86 1.89
CA ARG A 114 0.69 1.60 0.69
C ARG A 114 0.35 0.11 0.55
N LYS A 115 1.31 -0.78 0.85
CA LYS A 115 1.08 -2.22 0.83
C LYS A 115 0.05 -2.64 1.88
N GLN A 116 0.18 -2.15 3.12
CA GLN A 116 -0.77 -2.43 4.19
C GLN A 116 -2.17 -1.92 3.87
N GLU A 117 -2.29 -0.71 3.31
CA GLU A 117 -3.57 -0.15 2.86
C GLU A 117 -4.21 -1.04 1.78
N SER A 118 -3.43 -1.46 0.78
CA SER A 118 -3.91 -2.36 -0.27
C SER A 118 -4.36 -3.72 0.28
N GLU A 119 -3.63 -4.30 1.23
CA GLU A 119 -4.00 -5.57 1.87
C GLU A 119 -5.27 -5.45 2.71
N ASN A 120 -5.46 -4.33 3.40
CA ASN A 120 -6.69 -4.06 4.15
C ASN A 120 -7.89 -3.90 3.22
N LEU A 121 -7.76 -3.13 2.14
CA LEU A 121 -8.82 -2.98 1.14
C LEU A 121 -9.20 -4.32 0.49
N LEU A 122 -8.21 -5.17 0.20
CA LEU A 122 -8.47 -6.52 -0.32
C LEU A 122 -9.25 -7.35 0.70
N ARG A 123 -8.83 -7.36 1.97
CA ARG A 123 -9.52 -8.10 3.03
C ARG A 123 -10.95 -7.58 3.23
N GLU A 124 -11.15 -6.27 3.20
CA GLU A 124 -12.49 -5.68 3.29
C GLU A 124 -13.38 -6.08 2.10
N ALA A 125 -12.83 -6.11 0.89
CA ALA A 125 -13.55 -6.57 -0.30
C ALA A 125 -13.90 -8.06 -0.23
N GLU A 126 -12.99 -8.92 0.23
CA GLU A 126 -13.24 -10.35 0.46
C GLU A 126 -14.33 -10.57 1.52
N LEU A 127 -14.25 -9.86 2.65
CA LEU A 127 -15.27 -9.91 3.70
C LEU A 127 -16.62 -9.40 3.20
N TYR A 128 -16.63 -8.34 2.41
CA TYR A 128 -17.85 -7.82 1.80
C TYR A 128 -18.46 -8.84 0.84
N ASN A 129 -17.64 -9.49 -0.01
CA ASN A 129 -18.10 -10.53 -0.92
C ASN A 129 -18.71 -11.72 -0.14
N LEU A 130 -18.01 -12.20 0.89
CA LEU A 130 -18.50 -13.29 1.74
C LEU A 130 -19.82 -12.93 2.45
N ARG A 131 -19.94 -11.69 2.94
CA ARG A 131 -21.20 -11.20 3.54
C ARG A 131 -22.35 -11.18 2.53
N GLN A 132 -22.09 -10.83 1.27
CA GLN A 132 -23.11 -10.82 0.23
C GLN A 132 -23.54 -12.23 -0.18
N GLN A 133 -22.62 -13.20 -0.19
CA GLN A 133 -22.96 -14.61 -0.44
C GLN A 133 -23.96 -15.17 0.59
N LEU A 134 -23.95 -14.69 1.84
CA LEU A 134 -24.89 -15.12 2.87
C LEU A 134 -26.33 -14.60 2.68
N GLN A 135 -26.53 -13.66 1.76
CA GLN A 135 -27.83 -13.03 1.49
C GLN A 135 -28.57 -12.58 2.75
N PRO A 136 -28.05 -11.58 3.50
CA PRO A 136 -28.50 -11.27 4.86
C PRO A 136 -30.01 -11.01 4.97
N HIS A 137 -30.59 -10.32 3.98
CA HIS A 137 -32.02 -10.02 3.96
C HIS A 137 -32.88 -11.28 3.85
N PHE A 138 -32.49 -12.22 2.98
CA PHE A 138 -33.15 -13.52 2.88
C PHE A 138 -33.05 -14.26 4.22
N LEU A 139 -31.86 -14.33 4.81
CA LEU A 139 -31.64 -15.00 6.09
C LEU A 139 -32.52 -14.44 7.21
N PHE A 140 -32.56 -13.11 7.39
CA PHE A 140 -33.40 -12.48 8.41
C PHE A 140 -34.89 -12.77 8.19
N ASN A 141 -35.34 -12.70 6.94
CA ASN A 141 -36.74 -12.97 6.62
C ASN A 141 -37.12 -14.43 6.88
N SER A 142 -36.26 -15.37 6.48
CA SER A 142 -36.47 -16.80 6.71
C SER A 142 -36.52 -17.11 8.20
N LEU A 143 -35.63 -16.51 9.01
CA LEU A 143 -35.66 -16.66 10.48
C LEU A 143 -36.96 -16.10 11.08
N ASN A 144 -37.45 -14.95 10.60
CA ASN A 144 -38.72 -14.39 11.07
C ASN A 144 -39.92 -15.29 10.75
N SER A 145 -39.94 -15.88 9.55
CA SER A 145 -40.96 -16.87 9.17
C SER A 145 -40.90 -18.11 10.07
N ILE A 146 -39.71 -18.63 10.36
CA ILE A 146 -39.54 -19.75 11.31
C ILE A 146 -40.10 -19.37 12.68
N ILE A 147 -39.77 -18.18 13.20
CA ILE A 147 -40.26 -17.70 14.51
C ILE A 147 -41.80 -17.65 14.54
N ALA A 148 -42.43 -17.17 13.47
CA ALA A 148 -43.89 -17.13 13.37
C ALA A 148 -44.51 -18.54 13.33
N LEU A 149 -43.86 -19.48 12.63
CA LEU A 149 -44.33 -20.86 12.53
C LEU A 149 -44.19 -21.67 13.83
N ILE A 150 -43.21 -21.36 14.70
CA ILE A 150 -43.01 -22.11 15.96
C ILE A 150 -44.30 -22.19 16.79
N GLY A 151 -45.10 -21.13 16.83
CA GLY A 151 -46.37 -21.11 17.57
C GLY A 151 -47.56 -21.70 16.79
N ALA A 152 -47.59 -21.53 15.46
CA ALA A 152 -48.73 -21.89 14.63
C ALA A 152 -48.64 -23.31 14.04
N ASN A 153 -47.47 -23.70 13.56
CA ASN A 153 -47.19 -24.99 12.93
C ASN A 153 -45.73 -25.42 13.20
N PRO A 154 -45.45 -26.07 14.35
CA PRO A 154 -44.09 -26.44 14.75
C PRO A 154 -43.38 -27.40 13.77
N ASP A 155 -44.12 -28.28 13.10
CA ASP A 155 -43.57 -29.23 12.15
C ASP A 155 -43.07 -28.52 10.87
N GLU A 156 -43.82 -27.53 10.39
CA GLU A 156 -43.43 -26.68 9.27
C GLU A 156 -42.25 -25.79 9.63
N ALA A 157 -42.20 -25.24 10.86
CA ALA A 157 -41.03 -24.52 11.36
C ALA A 157 -39.76 -25.38 11.34
N ARG A 158 -39.88 -26.65 11.77
CA ARG A 158 -38.78 -27.61 11.75
C ARG A 158 -38.32 -27.90 10.31
N ASN A 159 -39.26 -28.10 9.38
CA ASN A 159 -38.94 -28.35 7.98
C ASN A 159 -38.23 -27.15 7.33
N MET A 160 -38.76 -25.93 7.53
CA MET A 160 -38.16 -24.70 7.02
C MET A 160 -36.75 -24.48 7.61
N THR A 161 -36.51 -24.87 8.86
CA THR A 161 -35.17 -24.82 9.48
C THR A 161 -34.18 -25.74 8.77
N PHE A 162 -34.58 -26.96 8.39
CA PHE A 162 -33.74 -27.86 7.61
C PHE A 162 -33.48 -27.32 6.21
N GLN A 163 -34.51 -26.84 5.51
CA GLN A 163 -34.36 -26.24 4.18
C GLN A 163 -33.40 -25.05 4.20
N LEU A 164 -33.52 -24.16 5.20
CA LEU A 164 -32.60 -23.03 5.36
C LEU A 164 -31.15 -23.49 5.62
N SER A 165 -30.97 -24.54 6.43
CA SER A 165 -29.65 -25.12 6.70
C SER A 165 -29.00 -25.71 5.43
N ASP A 166 -29.77 -26.45 4.64
CA ASP A 166 -29.30 -27.04 3.38
C ASP A 166 -29.03 -25.98 2.31
N PHE A 167 -29.89 -24.96 2.22
CA PHE A 167 -29.68 -23.80 1.36
C PHE A 167 -28.39 -23.05 1.71
N LEU A 168 -28.17 -22.71 2.98
CA LEU A 168 -26.93 -22.03 3.42
C LEU A 168 -25.69 -22.88 3.17
N ARG A 169 -25.78 -24.20 3.41
CA ARG A 169 -24.68 -25.13 3.13
C ARG A 169 -24.36 -25.20 1.64
N GLY A 170 -25.37 -25.21 0.77
CA GLY A 170 -25.20 -25.16 -0.67
C GLY A 170 -24.56 -23.85 -1.14
N THR A 171 -25.04 -22.72 -0.60
CA THR A 171 -24.54 -21.38 -0.92
C THR A 171 -23.07 -21.20 -0.53
N LEU A 172 -22.66 -21.69 0.64
CA LEU A 172 -21.28 -21.59 1.12
C LEU A 172 -20.30 -22.57 0.46
N ARG A 173 -20.81 -23.66 -0.15
CA ARG A 173 -19.98 -24.63 -0.88
C ARG A 173 -19.75 -24.24 -2.33
N LYS A 174 -20.67 -23.49 -2.92
CA LYS A 174 -20.60 -23.06 -4.32
C LYS A 174 -19.81 -21.76 -4.40
N GLU A 175 -18.60 -21.81 -4.95
CA GLU A 175 -17.88 -20.60 -5.35
C GLU A 175 -18.54 -20.04 -6.63
N ASN A 176 -18.64 -18.70 -6.76
CA ASN A 176 -19.22 -18.04 -7.95
C ASN A 176 -18.55 -18.44 -9.28
N ASN A 177 -17.33 -19.01 -9.25
CA ASN A 177 -16.61 -19.48 -10.43
C ASN A 177 -16.69 -21.00 -10.65
N GLN A 178 -17.45 -21.72 -9.82
CA GLN A 178 -17.65 -23.15 -9.98
C GLN A 178 -18.60 -23.43 -11.15
N ILE A 179 -18.25 -24.39 -11.99
CA ILE A 179 -19.12 -24.90 -13.04
C ILE A 179 -19.92 -26.09 -12.48
N ILE A 180 -21.25 -25.99 -12.53
CA ILE A 180 -22.19 -27.00 -12.03
C ILE A 180 -23.17 -27.42 -13.14
N THR A 181 -23.90 -28.52 -12.94
CA THR A 181 -24.96 -28.91 -13.87
C THR A 181 -26.21 -28.04 -13.67
N LEU A 182 -27.06 -27.97 -14.70
CA LEU A 182 -28.36 -27.29 -14.58
C LEU A 182 -29.24 -27.95 -13.51
N GLU A 183 -29.18 -29.28 -13.38
CA GLU A 183 -29.85 -30.00 -12.30
C GLU A 183 -29.43 -29.49 -10.91
N GLU A 184 -28.11 -29.40 -10.65
CA GLU A 184 -27.57 -28.89 -9.38
C GLU A 184 -27.94 -27.42 -9.09
N GLU A 185 -28.12 -26.59 -10.13
CA GLU A 185 -28.62 -25.22 -10.00
C GLU A 185 -30.12 -25.21 -9.68
N LEU A 186 -30.92 -26.00 -10.40
CA LEU A 186 -32.37 -26.09 -10.22
C LEU A 186 -32.74 -26.66 -8.84
N ASP A 187 -32.04 -27.67 -8.36
CA ASP A 187 -32.23 -28.23 -7.01
C ASP A 187 -31.99 -27.17 -5.92
N HIS A 188 -30.96 -26.35 -6.13
CA HIS A 188 -30.65 -25.26 -5.22
C HIS A 188 -31.69 -24.13 -5.27
N LEU A 189 -32.15 -23.78 -6.47
CA LEU A 189 -33.23 -22.82 -6.67
C LEU A 189 -34.55 -23.31 -6.05
N GLN A 190 -34.82 -24.62 -6.11
CA GLN A 190 -36.02 -25.18 -5.53
C GLN A 190 -36.05 -25.00 -4.00
N LEU A 191 -34.92 -25.25 -3.31
CA LEU A 191 -34.77 -24.96 -1.88
C LEU A 191 -35.05 -23.48 -1.57
N TYR A 192 -34.48 -22.56 -2.37
CA TYR A 192 -34.71 -21.13 -2.23
C TYR A 192 -36.20 -20.76 -2.38
N LEU A 193 -36.84 -21.25 -3.45
CA LEU A 193 -38.25 -20.98 -3.73
C LEU A 193 -39.19 -21.55 -2.68
N ASP A 194 -38.88 -22.72 -2.12
CA ASP A 194 -39.71 -23.34 -1.07
C ASP A 194 -39.67 -22.52 0.22
N ILE A 195 -38.50 -22.00 0.60
CA ILE A 195 -38.36 -21.07 1.74
C ILE A 195 -39.12 -19.76 1.48
N GLU A 196 -38.97 -19.19 0.28
CA GLU A 196 -39.68 -17.97 -0.14
C GLU A 196 -41.20 -18.15 -0.18
N LYS A 197 -41.70 -19.33 -0.59
CA LYS A 197 -43.14 -19.66 -0.58
C LYS A 197 -43.72 -19.63 0.82
N VAL A 198 -43.01 -20.17 1.80
CA VAL A 198 -43.46 -20.10 3.20
C VAL A 198 -43.57 -18.64 3.65
N ARG A 199 -42.62 -17.79 3.26
CA ARG A 199 -42.65 -16.36 3.59
C ARG A 199 -43.82 -15.61 2.94
N PHE A 200 -44.04 -15.83 1.66
CA PHE A 200 -45.03 -15.08 0.89
C PHE A 200 -46.42 -15.71 0.89
N GLY A 201 -46.55 -16.96 1.34
CA GLY A 201 -47.77 -17.74 1.31
C GLY A 201 -48.40 -17.72 -0.08
N HIS A 202 -49.70 -17.41 -0.14
CA HIS A 202 -50.46 -17.37 -1.39
C HIS A 202 -50.02 -16.29 -2.39
N ARG A 203 -49.15 -15.35 -2.01
CA ARG A 203 -48.69 -14.26 -2.90
C ARG A 203 -47.61 -14.70 -3.87
N LEU A 204 -46.94 -15.83 -3.62
CA LEU A 204 -45.89 -16.35 -4.49
C LEU A 204 -46.31 -17.67 -5.12
N ASN A 205 -46.52 -17.64 -6.43
CA ASN A 205 -46.74 -18.85 -7.23
C ASN A 205 -45.55 -19.04 -8.17
N THR A 206 -44.94 -20.24 -8.13
CA THR A 206 -43.78 -20.57 -8.95
C THR A 206 -44.08 -21.76 -9.84
N SER A 207 -43.59 -21.71 -11.08
CA SER A 207 -43.66 -22.79 -12.06
C SER A 207 -42.30 -22.86 -12.75
N ILE A 208 -41.68 -24.04 -12.70
CA ILE A 208 -40.44 -24.34 -13.42
C ILE A 208 -40.81 -25.31 -14.54
N SER A 209 -40.47 -24.96 -15.77
CA SER A 209 -40.65 -25.81 -16.95
C SER A 209 -39.32 -25.92 -17.68
N SER A 210 -38.80 -27.14 -17.77
CA SER A 210 -37.52 -27.47 -18.39
C SER A 210 -37.59 -28.83 -19.07
N SER A 211 -36.77 -29.04 -20.11
CA SER A 211 -36.59 -30.35 -20.74
C SER A 211 -35.52 -31.14 -19.99
N GLU A 212 -35.72 -32.43 -19.78
CA GLU A 212 -34.72 -33.28 -19.10
C GLU A 212 -33.39 -33.37 -19.87
N GLU A 213 -33.44 -33.17 -21.20
CA GLU A 213 -32.27 -33.23 -22.07
C GLU A 213 -31.19 -32.19 -21.71
N ILE A 214 -31.57 -31.10 -21.04
CA ILE A 214 -30.64 -30.00 -20.70
C ILE A 214 -30.09 -30.08 -19.27
N PHE A 215 -30.50 -31.05 -18.44
CA PHE A 215 -30.11 -31.13 -17.02
C PHE A 215 -28.61 -31.30 -16.82
N ASN A 216 -27.95 -32.04 -17.73
CA ASN A 216 -26.51 -32.27 -17.69
C ASN A 216 -25.68 -31.12 -18.28
N ASN A 217 -26.33 -30.06 -18.82
CA ASN A 217 -25.61 -28.91 -19.33
C ASN A 217 -24.90 -28.19 -18.19
N ARG A 218 -23.69 -27.73 -18.48
CA ARG A 218 -22.83 -27.07 -17.50
C ARG A 218 -22.93 -25.55 -17.62
N LEU A 219 -23.09 -24.89 -16.48
CA LEU A 219 -23.14 -23.43 -16.36
C LEU A 219 -22.38 -22.96 -15.11
N PRO A 220 -21.98 -21.68 -15.07
CA PRO A 220 -21.53 -21.06 -13.83
C PRO A 220 -22.61 -21.16 -12.75
N ALA A 221 -22.22 -21.56 -11.53
CA ALA A 221 -23.12 -21.62 -10.40
C ALA A 221 -23.77 -20.25 -10.12
N MET A 222 -25.01 -20.27 -9.62
CA MET A 222 -25.76 -19.08 -9.24
C MET A 222 -26.02 -18.08 -10.37
N ILE A 223 -25.96 -18.50 -11.64
CA ILE A 223 -26.26 -17.61 -12.77
C ILE A 223 -27.77 -17.34 -12.92
N ILE A 224 -28.62 -18.29 -12.50
CA ILE A 224 -30.07 -18.18 -12.62
C ILE A 224 -30.68 -17.51 -11.38
N GLN A 225 -30.09 -17.74 -10.21
CA GLN A 225 -30.58 -17.23 -8.93
C GLN A 225 -30.86 -15.71 -8.90
N PRO A 226 -29.96 -14.81 -9.37
CA PRO A 226 -30.23 -13.37 -9.40
C PRO A 226 -31.46 -12.99 -10.24
N LEU A 227 -31.78 -13.76 -11.28
CA LEU A 227 -32.96 -13.52 -12.12
C LEU A 227 -34.23 -13.90 -11.37
N VAL A 228 -34.20 -15.02 -10.64
CA VAL A 228 -35.32 -15.48 -9.79
C VAL A 228 -35.55 -14.49 -8.64
N GLU A 229 -34.49 -14.02 -7.99
CA GLU A 229 -34.58 -13.00 -6.93
C GLU A 229 -35.21 -11.71 -7.44
N ASN A 230 -34.79 -11.24 -8.62
CA ASN A 230 -35.39 -10.07 -9.25
C ASN A 230 -36.87 -10.29 -9.60
N ALA A 231 -37.23 -11.48 -10.11
CA ALA A 231 -38.61 -11.81 -10.43
C ALA A 231 -39.51 -11.80 -9.19
N ILE A 232 -39.04 -12.35 -8.05
CA ILE A 232 -39.79 -12.31 -6.79
C ILE A 232 -39.93 -10.90 -6.25
N LYS A 233 -38.88 -10.06 -6.39
CA LYS A 233 -38.87 -8.70 -5.87
C LYS A 233 -39.78 -7.74 -6.65
N HIS A 234 -39.93 -7.95 -7.95
CA HIS A 234 -40.58 -7.00 -8.86
C HIS A 234 -41.86 -7.51 -9.53
N GLY A 235 -42.13 -8.82 -9.47
CA GLY A 235 -43.31 -9.47 -10.05
C GLY A 235 -44.55 -9.46 -9.17
#